data_AF-A0A5Q4HDU5-F1
#
_entry.id   AF-A0A5Q4HDU5-F1
#
_cell.length_a   1.000
_cell.length_b   1.000
_cell.length_c   1.000
_cell.angle_alpha   90.00
_cell.angle_beta   90.00
_cell.angle_gamma   90.00
#
_symmetry.space_group_name_H-M   'P 1'
#
loop_
_entity.id
_entity.type
_entity.pdbx_description
1 polymer ?
#
loop_
_entity_poly.entity_id
_entity_poly.type
_entity_poly.pdbx_seq_one_letter_code
_entity_poly.pdbx_strand_id
1 'polypeptide(L)'
;MKLQFDANQQYQLDAVAAVTGLFDGQPQDAPEYTPIEVGDWGGLFAGQTRTELGVGNHLLLAPDKLLINARAVQGRNDIEIADPAVPLESWELFDTATNEARACPHFSIEMETGTGKTYVYLR
;
A
#
# COMPACT_ATOMS: atom_id res chain seq x y z
N MET A 1 23.05 -23.20 -17.75
CA MET A 1 21.96 -22.22 -17.86
C MET A 1 22.36 -21.00 -17.05
N LYS A 2 22.53 -19.82 -17.67
CA LYS A 2 22.79 -18.56 -16.95
C LYS A 2 21.46 -17.84 -16.82
N LEU A 3 20.91 -17.76 -15.61
CA LEU A 3 19.77 -16.90 -15.32
C LEU A 3 20.27 -15.46 -15.42
N GLN A 4 19.83 -14.74 -16.45
CA GLN A 4 20.02 -13.30 -16.51
C GLN A 4 18.82 -12.66 -15.82
N PHE A 5 19.10 -11.94 -14.74
CA PHE A 5 18.09 -11.15 -14.05
C PHE A 5 17.88 -9.83 -14.79
N ASP A 6 16.64 -9.54 -15.13
CA ASP A 6 16.21 -8.23 -15.63
C ASP A 6 15.21 -7.64 -14.63
N ALA A 7 15.59 -6.50 -14.05
CA ALA A 7 14.83 -5.76 -13.05
C ALA A 7 13.65 -4.95 -13.63
N ASN A 8 13.60 -4.82 -14.96
CA ASN A 8 12.66 -3.96 -15.67
C ASN A 8 11.66 -4.75 -16.50
N GLN A 9 11.46 -6.04 -16.17
CA GLN A 9 10.46 -6.85 -16.84
C GLN A 9 9.07 -6.27 -16.58
N GLN A 10 8.31 -6.03 -17.66
CA GLN A 10 7.06 -5.29 -17.59
C GLN A 10 6.07 -5.90 -16.59
N TYR A 11 5.89 -7.21 -16.61
CA TYR A 11 4.99 -7.90 -15.69
C TYR A 11 5.39 -7.77 -14.20
N GLN A 12 6.67 -7.51 -13.90
CA GLN A 12 7.13 -7.21 -12.54
C GLN A 12 6.80 -5.76 -12.17
N LEU A 13 7.00 -4.83 -13.10
CA LEU A 13 6.64 -3.43 -12.93
C LEU A 13 5.13 -3.27 -12.76
N ASP A 14 4.32 -4.01 -13.52
CA ASP A 14 2.87 -4.02 -13.44
C ASP A 14 2.39 -4.53 -12.07
N ALA A 15 3.03 -5.58 -11.54
CA ALA A 15 2.72 -6.09 -10.21
C ALA A 15 3.05 -5.08 -9.10
N VAL A 16 4.21 -4.40 -9.18
CA VAL A 16 4.57 -3.30 -8.26
C VAL A 16 3.60 -2.12 -8.40
N ALA A 17 3.23 -1.78 -9.63
CA ALA A 17 2.27 -0.71 -9.93
C ALA A 17 0.87 -1.03 -9.37
N ALA A 18 0.46 -2.30 -9.39
CA ALA A 18 -0.81 -2.73 -8.81
C ALA A 18 -0.87 -2.48 -7.30
N VAL A 19 0.22 -2.76 -6.56
CA VAL A 19 0.29 -2.50 -5.10
C VAL A 19 0.33 -1.00 -4.82
N THR A 20 1.26 -0.28 -5.46
CA THR A 20 1.43 1.16 -5.23
C THR A 20 0.18 1.94 -5.60
N GLY A 21 -0.54 1.51 -6.64
CA GLY A 21 -1.81 2.09 -7.06
C GLY A 21 -2.94 1.98 -6.03
N LEU A 22 -2.88 1.04 -5.08
CA LEU A 22 -3.85 0.97 -3.97
C LEU A 22 -3.78 2.22 -3.10
N PHE A 23 -2.59 2.80 -2.93
CA PHE A 23 -2.33 3.91 -2.03
C PHE A 23 -2.32 5.27 -2.74
N ASP A 24 -2.90 5.36 -3.95
CA ASP A 24 -3.01 6.63 -4.66
C ASP A 24 -3.80 7.68 -3.84
N GLY A 25 -3.21 8.87 -3.72
CA GLY A 25 -3.70 9.96 -2.86
C GLY A 25 -3.18 9.95 -1.42
N GLN A 26 -2.40 8.95 -1.02
CA GLN A 26 -1.66 9.00 0.25
C GLN A 26 -0.54 10.06 0.10
N PRO A 27 -0.43 11.05 1.00
CA PRO A 27 0.63 12.03 0.93
C PRO A 27 1.98 11.35 1.16
N GLN A 28 2.98 11.75 0.38
CA GLN A 28 4.36 11.35 0.62
C GLN A 28 4.89 12.13 1.82
N ASP A 29 5.54 11.42 2.74
CA ASP A 29 6.26 12.10 3.82
C ASP A 29 7.37 12.98 3.27
N ALA A 30 7.66 14.06 3.99
CA ALA A 30 8.82 14.88 3.69
C ALA A 30 10.09 14.02 3.79
N PRO A 31 11.04 14.14 2.84
CA PRO A 31 12.29 13.39 2.92
C PRO A 31 13.03 13.72 4.23
N GLU A 32 13.74 12.71 4.76
CA GLU A 32 14.45 12.73 6.05
C GLU A 32 15.45 13.91 6.21
N TYR A 33 15.80 14.58 5.10
CA TYR A 33 16.74 15.72 5.05
C TYR A 33 16.07 17.05 4.65
N THR A 34 14.79 17.24 4.96
CA THR A 34 14.15 18.56 4.81
C THR A 34 14.55 19.45 6.00
N PRO A 35 15.03 20.69 5.78
CA PRO A 35 15.23 21.63 6.88
C PRO A 35 13.93 21.74 7.68
N ILE A 36 14.00 21.52 8.99
CA ILE A 36 12.84 21.59 9.88
C ILE A 36 12.29 23.02 9.81
N GLU A 37 11.24 23.24 9.02
CA GLU A 37 10.46 24.47 9.09
C GLU A 37 9.65 24.40 10.39
N VAL A 38 10.19 25.03 11.44
CA VAL A 38 9.64 25.07 12.81
C VAL A 38 8.24 25.73 12.88
N GLY A 39 7.69 26.19 11.75
CA GLY A 39 6.42 26.92 11.67
C GLY A 39 5.17 26.06 11.53
N ASP A 40 5.26 24.88 10.92
CA ASP A 40 4.09 24.02 10.69
C ASP A 40 4.43 22.54 10.86
N TRP A 41 4.16 22.01 12.05
CA TRP A 41 4.34 20.59 12.39
C TRP A 41 3.39 19.67 11.62
N GLY A 42 2.40 20.21 10.89
CA GLY A 42 1.40 19.42 10.17
C GLY A 42 1.90 18.78 8.87
N GLY A 43 2.93 19.34 8.23
CA GLY A 43 3.43 18.85 6.93
C GLY A 43 4.57 17.82 7.03
N LEU A 44 5.36 17.86 8.10
CA LEU A 44 6.61 17.08 8.20
C LEU A 44 6.41 15.59 8.56
N PHE A 45 5.21 15.21 9.02
CA PHE A 45 4.86 13.86 9.47
C PHE A 45 3.54 13.38 8.85
N ALA A 46 3.21 13.80 7.63
CA ALA A 46 1.94 13.44 7.01
C ALA A 46 1.75 11.92 6.90
N GLY A 47 2.81 11.13 6.73
CA GLY A 47 2.78 9.66 6.68
C GLY A 47 3.15 8.97 7.99
N GLN A 48 3.40 9.71 9.07
CA GLN A 48 3.87 9.17 10.36
C GLN A 48 3.04 9.69 11.53
N THR A 49 2.65 8.77 12.43
CA THR A 49 1.99 9.13 13.69
C THR A 49 2.95 8.90 14.83
N ARG A 50 3.13 9.93 15.68
CA ARG A 50 3.85 9.82 16.94
C ARG A 50 2.86 9.66 18.10
N THR A 51 2.96 8.56 18.82
CA THR A 51 2.21 8.28 20.04
C THR A 51 3.17 8.09 21.23
N GLU A 52 2.64 7.87 22.43
CA GLU A 52 3.44 7.50 23.60
C GLU A 52 4.21 6.18 23.40
N LEU A 53 3.81 5.37 22.41
CA LEU A 53 4.43 4.08 22.07
C LEU A 53 5.57 4.20 21.03
N GLY A 54 5.73 5.36 20.40
CA GLY A 54 6.78 5.60 19.40
C GLY A 54 6.27 6.30 18.14
N VAL A 55 7.01 6.14 17.04
CA VAL A 55 6.66 6.65 15.70
C VAL A 55 6.29 5.45 14.83
N GLY A 56 5.14 5.52 14.17
CA GLY A 56 4.64 4.46 13.28
C GLY A 56 4.11 5.02 11.96
N ASN A 57 4.00 4.14 10.97
CA ASN A 57 3.40 4.47 9.68
C ASN A 57 1.91 4.80 9.86
N HIS A 58 1.45 5.81 9.14
CA HIS A 58 0.06 6.25 9.17
C HIS A 58 -0.57 6.11 7.78
N LEU A 59 -1.61 5.29 7.69
CA LEU A 59 -2.50 5.27 6.54
C LEU A 59 -3.56 6.38 6.70
N LEU A 60 -3.47 7.42 5.88
CA LEU A 60 -4.41 8.56 5.90
C LEU A 60 -5.60 8.38 4.96
N LEU A 61 -5.48 7.46 4.01
CA LEU A 61 -6.55 7.16 3.08
C LEU A 61 -7.77 6.61 3.82
N ALA A 62 -8.93 7.22 3.56
CA ALA A 62 -10.20 6.69 4.02
C ALA A 62 -10.48 5.30 3.40
N PRO A 63 -11.20 4.40 4.10
CA PRO A 63 -11.54 3.07 3.58
C PRO A 63 -12.21 3.10 2.20
N ASP A 64 -13.10 4.05 1.96
CA ASP A 64 -13.78 4.21 0.67
C ASP A 64 -12.81 4.58 -0.46
N LYS A 65 -11.77 5.36 -0.15
CA LYS A 65 -10.74 5.73 -1.13
C LYS A 65 -9.86 4.54 -1.48
N LEU A 66 -9.49 3.71 -0.49
CA LEU A 66 -8.81 2.44 -0.72
C LEU A 66 -9.65 1.50 -1.61
N LEU A 67 -10.95 1.40 -1.35
CA LEU A 67 -11.86 0.62 -2.18
C LEU A 67 -11.88 1.14 -3.63
N ILE A 68 -12.06 2.44 -3.84
CA ILE A 68 -12.03 3.06 -5.17
C ILE A 68 -10.71 2.75 -5.90
N ASN A 69 -9.58 2.91 -5.21
CA ASN A 69 -8.27 2.66 -5.78
C ASN A 69 -8.09 1.18 -6.13
N ALA A 70 -8.53 0.25 -5.28
CA ALA A 70 -8.52 -1.18 -5.54
C ALA A 70 -9.35 -1.54 -6.78
N ARG A 71 -10.57 -1.01 -6.90
CA ARG A 71 -11.43 -1.22 -8.09
C ARG A 71 -10.78 -0.64 -9.35
N ALA A 72 -10.12 0.51 -9.26
CA ALA A 72 -9.38 1.08 -10.38
C ALA A 72 -8.14 0.25 -10.78
N VAL A 73 -7.43 -0.35 -9.82
CA VAL A 73 -6.33 -1.29 -10.10
C VAL A 73 -6.86 -2.56 -10.75
N GLN A 74 -7.95 -3.13 -10.23
CA GLN A 74 -8.59 -4.33 -10.79
C GLN A 74 -9.06 -4.11 -12.24
N GLY A 75 -9.76 -3.00 -12.50
CA GLY A 75 -10.21 -2.67 -13.86
C GLY A 75 -9.07 -2.43 -14.85
N ARG A 76 -7.92 -1.91 -14.41
CA ARG A 76 -6.71 -1.76 -15.25
C ARG A 76 -6.02 -3.08 -15.57
N ASN A 77 -6.22 -4.10 -14.74
CA ASN A 77 -5.63 -5.44 -14.88
C ASN A 77 -6.66 -6.48 -15.35
N ASP A 78 -7.78 -6.03 -15.92
CA ASP A 78 -8.85 -6.88 -16.44
C ASP A 78 -9.41 -7.91 -15.43
N ILE A 79 -9.44 -7.54 -14.14
CA ILE A 79 -10.03 -8.35 -13.07
C ILE A 79 -11.49 -7.95 -12.90
N GLU A 80 -12.40 -8.82 -13.31
CA GLU A 80 -13.84 -8.60 -13.16
C GLU A 80 -14.29 -8.67 -11.70
N ILE A 81 -15.11 -7.68 -11.31
CA ILE A 81 -15.78 -7.64 -10.01
C ILE A 81 -17.29 -7.53 -10.27
N ALA A 82 -18.05 -8.50 -9.77
CA ALA A 82 -19.49 -8.56 -10.00
C ALA A 82 -20.26 -7.35 -9.43
N ASP A 83 -19.82 -6.87 -8.26
CA ASP A 83 -20.38 -5.67 -7.63
C ASP A 83 -19.24 -4.78 -7.08
N PRO A 84 -18.99 -3.61 -7.70
CA PRO A 84 -17.95 -2.68 -7.26
C PRO A 84 -18.13 -2.16 -5.83
N ALA A 85 -19.35 -2.16 -5.30
CA ALA A 85 -19.69 -1.67 -3.97
C ALA A 85 -19.39 -2.67 -2.85
N VAL A 86 -19.03 -3.91 -3.19
CA VAL A 86 -18.61 -4.92 -2.20
C VAL A 86 -17.40 -4.38 -1.41
N PRO A 87 -17.42 -4.40 -0.07
CA PRO A 87 -16.28 -3.97 0.74
C PRO A 87 -15.03 -4.80 0.48
N LEU A 88 -13.86 -4.25 0.84
CA LEU A 88 -12.61 -5.00 0.77
C LEU A 88 -12.59 -6.13 1.80
N GLU A 89 -12.16 -7.32 1.37
CA GLU A 89 -11.89 -8.42 2.30
C GLU A 89 -10.83 -7.99 3.31
N SER A 90 -11.12 -8.27 4.57
CA SER A 90 -10.32 -7.78 5.69
C SER A 90 -10.21 -8.84 6.78
N TRP A 91 -9.05 -8.92 7.42
CA TRP A 91 -8.90 -9.64 8.67
C TRP A 91 -9.32 -8.77 9.84
N GLU A 92 -9.99 -9.35 10.83
CA GLU A 92 -10.17 -8.71 12.13
C GLU A 92 -8.92 -8.93 12.97
N LEU A 93 -8.19 -7.85 13.24
CA LEU A 93 -6.99 -7.88 14.08
C LEU A 93 -7.28 -7.17 15.39
N PHE A 94 -6.90 -7.77 16.51
CA PHE A 94 -6.94 -7.11 17.81
C PHE A 94 -5.68 -6.27 17.99
N ASP A 95 -5.84 -4.95 18.08
CA ASP A 95 -4.75 -4.01 18.32
C ASP A 95 -4.54 -3.85 19.82
N THR A 96 -3.44 -4.43 20.32
CA THR A 96 -3.10 -4.37 21.74
C THR A 96 -2.70 -2.98 22.22
N ALA A 97 -2.28 -2.09 21.31
CA ALA A 97 -1.88 -0.73 21.65
C ALA A 97 -3.10 0.17 21.92
N THR A 98 -4.18 -0.01 21.16
CA THR A 98 -5.43 0.75 21.34
C THR A 98 -6.49 -0.04 22.12
N ASN A 99 -6.26 -1.32 22.39
CA ASN A 99 -7.20 -2.25 23.03
C ASN A 99 -8.54 -2.37 22.27
N GLU A 100 -8.47 -2.35 20.94
CA GLU A 100 -9.63 -2.38 20.05
C GLU A 100 -9.40 -3.36 18.88
N ALA A 101 -10.50 -3.94 18.37
CA ALA A 101 -10.46 -4.69 17.13
C ALA A 101 -10.46 -3.72 15.94
N ARG A 102 -9.62 -3.99 14.93
CA ARG A 102 -9.55 -3.23 13.70
C ARG A 102 -9.63 -4.14 12.48
N ALA A 103 -10.34 -3.68 11.45
CA ALA A 103 -10.34 -4.33 10.16
C ALA A 103 -9.02 -4.01 9.43
N CYS A 104 -8.36 -5.05 8.92
CA CYS A 104 -7.13 -4.95 8.16
C CYS A 104 -7.36 -5.54 6.77
N PRO A 105 -7.56 -4.69 5.74
CA PRO A 105 -7.71 -5.15 4.37
C PRO A 105 -6.51 -5.98 3.93
N HIS A 106 -6.77 -7.06 3.20
CA HIS A 106 -5.71 -7.87 2.59
C HIS A 106 -5.90 -7.94 1.07
N PHE A 107 -4.77 -8.01 0.37
CA PHE A 107 -4.72 -8.02 -1.08
C PHE A 107 -3.82 -9.16 -1.55
N SER A 108 -4.12 -9.71 -2.72
CA SER A 108 -3.33 -10.75 -3.36
C SER A 108 -2.81 -10.27 -4.73
N ILE A 109 -1.65 -10.80 -5.11
CA ILE A 109 -1.11 -10.69 -6.45
C ILE A 109 -0.79 -12.11 -6.90
N GLU A 110 -1.41 -12.53 -7.99
CA GLU A 110 -1.15 -13.83 -8.59
C GLU A 110 -0.08 -13.69 -9.67
N MET A 111 0.99 -14.47 -9.53
CA MET A 111 2.11 -14.48 -10.47
C MET A 111 2.55 -15.90 -10.75
N GLU A 112 2.78 -16.23 -12.02
CA GLU A 112 3.22 -17.55 -12.46
C GLU A 112 4.59 -17.92 -11.87
N THR A 113 4.88 -19.21 -11.72
CA THR A 113 6.16 -19.68 -11.19
C THR A 113 7.32 -19.23 -12.08
N GLY A 114 8.40 -18.74 -11.48
CA GLY A 114 9.58 -18.28 -12.22
C GLY A 114 9.53 -16.81 -12.70
N THR A 115 8.44 -16.08 -12.43
CA THR A 115 8.30 -14.64 -12.76
C THR A 115 8.92 -13.70 -11.70
N GLY A 116 9.56 -14.23 -10.66
CA GLY A 116 10.25 -13.37 -9.69
C GLY A 116 9.33 -12.64 -8.71
N LYS A 117 8.22 -13.25 -8.28
CA LYS A 117 7.34 -12.74 -7.20
C LYS A 117 8.09 -12.27 -5.94
N THR A 118 9.18 -12.94 -5.58
CA THR A 118 10.05 -12.54 -4.46
C THR A 118 10.72 -11.19 -4.71
N TYR A 119 11.12 -10.90 -5.94
CA TYR A 119 11.71 -9.62 -6.29
C TYR A 119 10.65 -8.50 -6.24
N VAL A 120 9.45 -8.75 -6.79
CA VAL A 120 8.33 -7.80 -6.71
C VAL A 120 8.02 -7.42 -5.27
N TYR A 121 7.98 -8.39 -4.35
CA TYR A 121 7.71 -8.14 -2.93
C TYR A 121 8.79 -7.28 -2.23
N LEU A 122 10.04 -7.36 -2.68
CA LEU A 122 11.17 -6.64 -2.06
C LEU A 122 11.38 -5.23 -2.61
N ARG A 123 10.71 -4.89 -3.71
CA ARG A 123 10.86 -3.61 -4.41
C ARG A 123 9.80 -2.62 -3.97
#